data_AF-A0A429F7H3-F1
#
_entry.id   AF-A0A429F7H3-F1
#
_cell.length_a   1.000
_cell.length_b   1.000
_cell.length_c   1.000
_cell.angle_alpha   90.00
_cell.angle_beta   90.00
_cell.angle_gamma   90.00
#
_symmetry.space_group_name_H-M   'P 1'
#
loop_
_entity.id
_entity.type
_entity.pdbx_description
1 polymer ?
#
loop_
_entity_poly.entity_id
_entity_poly.type
_entity_poly.pdbx_seq_one_letter_code
_entity_poly.pdbx_strand_id
1 'polypeptide(L)'
;MRKRKVKHTDVAAYVLGVLDQAEAHAFETHLKGCVRCGRQVAEFASVEDALAKADLRYLSPVASPRCGRLSLVAANLVVVFLACVVAALMSSQRSSRRLRRISSDAGISTSAPLDDQRLLPIPLTFE
;
A
#
# COMPACT_ATOMS: atom_id res chain seq x y z
N MET A 1 14.59 -18.61 -9.94
CA MET A 1 13.67 -18.41 -11.08
C MET A 1 12.47 -19.34 -10.88
N ARG A 2 11.23 -18.86 -10.97
CA ARG A 2 10.03 -19.70 -10.76
C ARG A 2 9.69 -20.40 -12.09
N LYS A 3 9.69 -21.73 -12.14
CA LYS A 3 9.23 -22.50 -13.32
C LYS A 3 7.72 -22.34 -13.48
N ARG A 4 7.27 -21.76 -14.59
CA ARG A 4 5.85 -21.65 -14.93
C ARG A 4 5.37 -22.95 -15.61
N LYS A 5 4.11 -23.32 -15.40
CA LYS A 5 3.48 -24.47 -16.08
C LYS A 5 3.10 -24.08 -17.51
N VAL A 6 3.46 -24.94 -18.47
CA VAL A 6 3.15 -24.77 -19.90
C VAL A 6 1.64 -24.78 -20.17
N LYS A 7 1.17 -23.79 -20.93
CA LYS A 7 -0.22 -23.66 -21.40
C LYS A 7 -0.27 -23.55 -22.91
N HIS A 8 -1.40 -23.93 -23.51
CA HIS A 8 -1.64 -23.72 -24.94
C HIS A 8 -1.65 -22.23 -25.33
N THR A 9 -1.94 -21.33 -24.40
CA THR A 9 -1.87 -19.88 -24.60
C THR A 9 -0.44 -19.37 -24.78
N ASP A 10 0.57 -20.18 -24.42
CA ASP A 10 1.98 -19.77 -24.47
C ASP A 10 2.57 -19.95 -25.89
N VAL A 11 1.79 -20.46 -26.87
CA VAL A 11 2.25 -20.62 -28.27
C VAL A 11 2.77 -19.31 -28.84
N ALA A 12 2.02 -18.21 -28.70
CA ALA A 12 2.43 -16.91 -29.22
C ALA A 12 3.71 -16.41 -28.53
N ALA A 13 3.85 -16.64 -27.23
CA ALA A 13 5.05 -16.26 -26.48
C ALA A 13 6.27 -17.10 -26.89
N TYR A 14 6.08 -18.38 -27.20
CA TYR A 14 7.13 -19.25 -27.74
C TYR A 14 7.60 -18.76 -29.11
N VAL A 15 6.65 -18.53 -30.03
CA VAL A 15 6.93 -18.08 -31.39
C VAL A 15 7.65 -16.72 -31.37
N LEU A 16 7.12 -15.74 -30.63
CA LEU A 16 7.75 -14.42 -30.50
C LEU A 16 9.04 -14.40 -29.65
N GLY A 17 9.51 -15.54 -29.14
CA GLY A 17 10.75 -15.64 -28.36
C GLY A 17 10.71 -14.93 -27.00
N VAL A 18 9.53 -14.73 -26.41
CA VAL A 18 9.33 -14.03 -25.13
C VAL A 18 9.55 -14.96 -23.92
N LEU A 19 9.44 -16.27 -24.12
CA LEU A 19 9.68 -17.26 -23.07
C LEU A 19 11.16 -17.29 -22.68
N ASP A 20 11.42 -17.49 -21.38
CA ASP A 20 12.79 -17.80 -20.94
C ASP A 20 13.23 -19.19 -21.40
N GLN A 21 14.53 -19.47 -21.31
CA GLN A 21 15.09 -20.75 -21.81
C GLN A 21 14.45 -21.99 -21.16
N ALA A 22 14.12 -21.93 -19.86
CA ALA A 22 13.53 -23.07 -19.16
C ALA A 22 12.06 -23.24 -19.56
N GLU A 23 11.33 -22.14 -19.75
CA GLU A 23 9.96 -22.14 -20.26
C GLU A 23 9.90 -22.64 -21.72
N ALA A 24 10.84 -22.21 -22.57
CA ALA A 24 10.94 -22.66 -23.96
C ALA A 24 11.17 -24.17 -24.07
N HIS A 25 12.13 -24.73 -23.32
CA HIS A 25 12.37 -26.17 -23.32
C HIS A 25 11.17 -26.99 -22.81
N ALA A 26 10.46 -26.47 -21.79
CA ALA A 26 9.24 -27.10 -21.33
C ALA A 26 8.15 -27.09 -22.43
N PHE A 27 8.06 -25.98 -23.18
CA PHE A 27 7.12 -25.86 -24.29
C PHE A 27 7.48 -26.77 -25.47
N GLU A 28 8.76 -26.91 -25.82
CA GLU A 28 9.26 -27.87 -26.83
C GLU A 28 8.91 -29.31 -26.48
N THR A 29 9.00 -29.66 -25.19
CA THR A 29 8.59 -30.98 -24.71
C THR A 29 7.10 -31.21 -24.91
N HIS A 30 6.28 -30.19 -24.63
CA HIS A 30 4.83 -30.22 -24.90
C HIS A 30 4.52 -30.29 -26.40
N LEU A 31 5.28 -29.59 -27.25
CA LEU A 31 5.10 -29.57 -28.71
C LEU A 31 5.23 -30.97 -29.32
N LYS A 32 6.17 -31.77 -28.84
CA LYS A 32 6.36 -33.16 -29.31
C LYS A 32 5.11 -34.04 -29.13
N GLY A 33 4.25 -33.73 -28.16
CA GLY A 33 3.03 -34.49 -27.85
C GLY A 33 1.72 -33.81 -28.23
N CYS A 34 1.75 -32.59 -28.79
CA CYS A 34 0.54 -31.79 -28.98
C CYS A 34 0.42 -31.21 -30.39
N VAL A 35 -0.31 -31.92 -31.26
CA VAL A 35 -0.61 -31.50 -32.65
C VAL A 35 -1.29 -30.13 -32.72
N ARG A 36 -2.17 -29.81 -31.76
CA ARG A 36 -2.84 -28.50 -31.69
C ARG A 36 -1.85 -27.34 -31.51
N CYS A 37 -0.80 -27.53 -30.70
CA CYS A 37 0.23 -26.50 -30.55
C CYS A 37 1.09 -26.41 -31.81
N GLY A 38 1.48 -27.55 -32.41
CA GLY A 38 2.23 -27.55 -33.67
C GLY A 38 1.50 -26.81 -34.80
N ARG A 39 0.18 -27.03 -34.93
CA ARG A 39 -0.63 -26.30 -35.93
C ARG A 39 -0.67 -24.80 -35.66
N GLN A 40 -0.90 -24.39 -34.41
CA GLN A 40 -0.90 -22.97 -34.05
C GLN A 40 0.47 -22.31 -34.30
N VAL A 41 1.59 -22.98 -33.99
CA VAL A 41 2.93 -22.47 -34.32
C VAL A 41 3.05 -22.20 -35.82
N ALA A 42 2.59 -23.12 -36.68
CA ALA A 42 2.60 -22.92 -38.13
C ALA A 42 1.68 -21.76 -38.57
N GLU A 43 0.50 -21.60 -37.95
CA GLU A 43 -0.41 -20.48 -38.22
C GLU A 43 0.25 -19.12 -37.90
N PHE A 44 1.11 -19.04 -36.87
CA PHE A 44 1.82 -17.82 -36.50
C PHE A 44 2.95 -17.42 -37.46
N ALA A 45 3.44 -18.31 -38.34
CA ALA A 45 4.50 -17.94 -39.29
C ALA A 45 4.13 -16.72 -40.14
N SER A 46 2.85 -16.62 -40.55
CA SER A 46 2.34 -15.45 -41.28
C SER A 46 2.37 -14.15 -40.47
N VAL A 47 2.17 -14.25 -39.15
CA VAL A 47 2.20 -13.11 -38.23
C VAL A 47 3.63 -12.65 -37.98
N GLU A 48 4.57 -13.58 -37.82
CA GLU A 48 6.00 -13.28 -37.69
C GLU A 48 6.53 -12.55 -38.93
N ASP A 49 6.20 -13.05 -40.11
CA ASP A 49 6.57 -12.42 -41.39
C ASP A 49 5.99 -11.00 -41.52
N ALA A 50 4.73 -10.82 -41.11
CA ALA A 50 4.10 -9.50 -41.12
C ALA A 50 4.79 -8.56 -40.13
N LEU A 51 5.13 -9.04 -38.93
CA LEU A 51 5.80 -8.26 -37.90
C LEU A 51 7.23 -7.88 -38.29
N ALA A 52 7.97 -8.78 -38.95
CA ALA A 52 9.31 -8.52 -39.45
C ALA A 52 9.36 -7.41 -40.52
N LYS A 53 8.25 -7.23 -41.26
CA LYS A 53 8.12 -6.19 -42.30
C LYS A 53 7.44 -4.91 -41.79
N ALA A 54 6.88 -4.94 -40.60
CA ALA A 54 6.12 -3.81 -40.06
C ALA A 54 7.06 -2.64 -39.68
N ASP A 55 6.65 -1.41 -40.00
CA ASP A 55 7.31 -0.21 -39.49
C ASP A 55 6.86 0.03 -38.04
N LEU A 56 7.62 -0.50 -37.08
CA LEU A 56 7.32 -0.42 -35.65
C LEU A 56 7.79 0.90 -35.01
N ARG A 57 8.07 1.95 -35.77
CA ARG A 57 8.44 3.28 -35.22
C ARG A 57 7.39 3.84 -34.27
N TYR A 58 6.12 3.51 -34.46
CA TYR A 58 5.04 3.90 -33.54
C TYR A 58 5.05 3.11 -32.21
N LEU A 59 5.66 1.92 -32.19
CA LEU A 59 5.93 1.17 -30.95
C LEU A 59 7.20 1.63 -30.26
N SER A 60 8.05 2.41 -30.94
CA SER A 60 9.18 3.04 -30.28
C SER A 60 8.62 3.79 -29.09
N PRO A 61 8.96 3.40 -27.86
CA PRO A 61 8.64 4.23 -26.73
C PRO A 61 9.34 5.55 -27.08
N VAL A 62 8.58 6.64 -27.22
CA VAL A 62 9.07 7.87 -26.61
C VAL A 62 9.55 7.41 -25.26
N ALA A 63 10.84 7.62 -24.99
CA ALA A 63 11.43 7.38 -23.69
C ALA A 63 10.67 8.25 -22.69
N SER A 64 9.47 7.81 -22.35
CA SER A 64 8.79 8.15 -21.13
C SER A 64 9.69 7.49 -20.10
N PRO A 65 10.30 8.28 -19.21
CA PRO A 65 10.92 7.72 -18.04
C PRO A 65 9.87 6.81 -17.42
N ARG A 66 10.12 5.51 -17.44
CA ARG A 66 9.38 4.55 -16.63
C ARG A 66 9.77 4.82 -15.17
N CYS A 67 9.28 5.94 -14.62
CA CYS A 67 9.21 6.20 -13.19
C CYS A 67 8.28 7.39 -12.97
N GLY A 68 7.03 7.12 -12.60
CA GLY A 68 6.03 8.15 -12.29
C GLY A 68 4.76 7.58 -11.65
N ARG A 69 4.42 6.32 -11.93
CA ARG A 69 3.27 5.65 -11.28
C ARG A 69 3.59 5.09 -9.89
N LEU A 70 4.84 4.72 -9.62
CA LEU A 70 5.31 4.51 -8.24
C LEU A 70 5.49 5.84 -7.49
N SER A 71 5.76 6.93 -8.21
CA SER A 71 5.89 8.27 -7.62
C SER A 71 4.57 8.78 -7.07
N LEU A 72 3.43 8.52 -7.73
CA LEU A 72 2.14 8.96 -7.19
C LEU A 72 1.76 8.17 -5.93
N VAL A 73 1.97 6.84 -5.91
CA VAL A 73 1.67 6.02 -4.72
C VAL A 73 2.61 6.37 -3.56
N ALA A 74 3.91 6.55 -3.83
CA ALA A 74 4.87 6.97 -2.81
C ALA A 74 4.59 8.39 -2.30
N ALA A 75 4.27 9.34 -3.19
CA ALA A 75 3.90 10.71 -2.79
C ALA A 75 2.63 10.73 -1.92
N ASN A 76 1.61 9.94 -2.26
CA ASN A 76 0.41 9.82 -1.44
C ASN A 76 0.71 9.23 -0.05
N LEU A 77 1.61 8.24 0.04
CA LEU A 77 2.00 7.67 1.35
C LEU A 77 2.74 8.70 2.22
N VAL A 78 3.62 9.52 1.64
CA VAL A 78 4.32 10.59 2.39
C VAL A 78 3.33 11.64 2.89
N VAL A 79 2.36 12.06 2.05
CA VAL A 79 1.32 13.03 2.45
C VAL A 79 0.44 12.45 3.57
N VAL A 80 0.00 11.20 3.45
CA VAL A 80 -0.81 10.53 4.50
C VAL A 80 -0.02 10.39 5.79
N PHE A 81 1.25 9.99 5.72
CA PHE A 81 2.12 9.87 6.89
C PHE A 81 2.30 11.22 7.61
N LEU A 82 2.61 12.29 6.88
CA LEU A 82 2.74 13.64 7.44
C LEU A 82 1.42 14.12 8.07
N ALA A 83 0.28 13.88 7.41
CA ALA A 83 -1.03 14.23 7.95
C ALA A 83 -1.32 13.47 9.26
N CYS A 84 -1.01 12.18 9.34
CA CYS A 84 -1.15 11.38 10.56
C CYS A 84 -0.25 11.89 11.69
N VAL A 85 1.02 12.23 11.40
CA VAL A 85 1.95 12.78 12.39
C VAL A 85 1.45 14.11 12.92
N VAL A 86 1.00 15.03 12.06
CA VAL A 86 0.43 16.32 12.48
C VAL A 86 -0.83 16.11 13.32
N ALA A 87 -1.72 15.19 12.92
CA ALA A 87 -2.92 14.85 13.69
C ALA A 87 -2.58 14.27 15.08
N ALA A 88 -1.59 13.38 15.17
CA ALA A 88 -1.12 12.81 16.44
C ALA A 88 -0.48 13.85 17.36
N LEU A 89 0.30 14.78 16.80
CA LEU A 89 0.88 15.89 17.57
C LEU A 89 -0.20 16.86 18.04
N MET A 90 -1.20 17.16 17.21
CA MET A 90 -2.32 18.03 17.57
C MET A 90 -3.26 17.40 18.59
N SER A 91 -3.52 16.09 18.53
CA SER A 91 -4.30 15.39 19.54
C SER A 91 -3.58 15.33 20.89
N SER A 92 -2.26 15.09 20.86
CA SER A 92 -1.40 15.17 22.05
C SER A 92 -1.40 16.57 22.65
N GLN A 93 -1.29 17.61 21.81
CA GLN A 93 -1.27 19.00 22.27
C GLN A 93 -2.65 19.46 22.76
N ARG A 94 -3.75 18.96 22.18
CA ARG A 94 -5.12 19.21 22.66
C ARG A 94 -5.35 18.57 24.02
N SER A 95 -4.81 17.37 24.26
CA SER A 95 -4.80 16.72 25.58
C SER A 95 -4.04 17.56 26.62
N SER A 96 -2.83 18.02 26.28
CA SER A 96 -2.03 18.87 27.17
C SER A 96 -2.64 20.25 27.43
N ARG A 97 -3.33 20.87 26.44
CA ARG A 97 -4.03 22.15 26.61
C ARG A 97 -5.29 22.00 27.47
N ARG A 98 -5.97 20.86 27.41
CA ARG A 98 -7.15 20.57 28.24
C ARG A 98 -6.75 20.45 29.71
N LEU A 99 -5.59 19.84 30.01
CA LEU A 99 -5.03 19.82 31.36
C LEU A 99 -4.59 21.21 31.85
N ARG A 100 -4.05 22.06 30.96
CA ARG A 100 -3.56 23.40 31.34
C ARG A 100 -4.68 24.43 31.61
N ARG A 101 -5.89 24.24 31.06
CA ARG A 101 -7.05 25.12 31.34
C ARG A 101 -7.77 24.84 32.67
N ILE A 102 -7.51 23.69 33.31
CA ILE A 102 -8.16 23.35 34.59
C ILE A 102 -7.42 23.99 35.79
N SER A 103 -6.20 24.52 35.59
CA SER A 103 -5.37 25.12 36.66
C SER A 103 -5.44 26.65 36.71
N SER A 104 -6.55 27.27 36.30
CA SER A 104 -6.74 28.72 36.40
C SER A 104 -8.13 29.04 36.94
N ASP A 105 -8.42 28.57 38.16
CA ASP A 105 -9.39 29.19 39.06
C ASP A 105 -9.19 28.67 40.49
N ALA A 106 -8.61 29.53 41.35
CA ALA A 106 -8.79 29.57 42.81
C ALA A 106 -7.88 30.67 43.39
N GLY A 107 -8.17 31.92 43.04
CA GLY A 107 -7.61 33.10 43.69
C GLY A 107 -8.63 33.77 44.59
N ILE A 108 -9.17 33.04 45.57
CA ILE A 108 -9.90 33.65 46.70
C ILE A 108 -9.54 32.87 47.96
N SER A 109 -8.62 33.42 48.75
CA SER A 109 -8.51 33.11 50.18
C SER A 109 -8.50 34.43 50.91
N THR A 110 -9.72 34.85 51.25
CA THR A 110 -10.01 35.80 52.31
C THR A 110 -9.55 35.20 53.64
N SER A 111 -8.72 35.96 54.36
CA SER A 111 -8.29 35.67 55.72
C SER A 111 -9.43 35.88 56.73
N ALA A 112 -9.66 34.88 57.60
CA ALA A 112 -9.92 34.90 59.06
C ALA A 112 -11.00 35.89 59.63
N PRO A 113 -11.68 35.64 60.78
CA PRO A 113 -11.08 35.05 61.98
C PRO A 113 -11.98 34.20 62.93
N LEU A 114 -11.26 33.52 63.84
CA LEU A 114 -11.46 33.15 65.26
C LEU A 114 -12.83 32.79 65.89
N ASP A 115 -12.66 32.01 66.97
CA ASP A 115 -13.59 31.72 68.07
C ASP A 115 -14.68 30.67 67.80
N ASP A 116 -15.04 29.80 68.72
CA ASP A 116 -14.47 29.33 69.99
C ASP A 116 -15.38 28.14 70.37
N GLN A 117 -14.88 27.29 71.26
CA GLN A 117 -15.72 26.69 72.29
C GLN A 117 -16.79 25.64 71.91
N ARG A 118 -16.39 24.39 72.16
CA ARG A 118 -17.09 23.40 73.02
C ARG A 118 -18.58 23.12 72.79
N LEU A 119 -18.90 21.84 72.59
CA LEU A 119 -19.34 20.90 73.63
C LEU A 119 -19.60 19.52 73.00
N LEU A 120 -19.23 18.46 73.72
CA LEU A 120 -19.66 17.05 73.51
C LEU A 120 -21.20 16.90 73.72
N PRO A 121 -21.88 15.74 73.55
CA PRO A 121 -21.44 14.37 73.21
C PRO A 121 -22.32 13.58 72.17
N ILE A 122 -21.79 12.41 71.77
CA ILE A 122 -22.35 11.12 71.27
C ILE A 122 -23.81 10.83 71.81
N PRO A 123 -24.76 10.05 71.19
CA PRO A 123 -24.59 8.74 70.50
C PRO A 123 -25.44 8.38 69.25
N LEU A 124 -24.91 7.36 68.55
CA LEU A 124 -25.53 6.11 68.05
C LEU A 124 -27.08 6.05 67.98
N THR A 125 -27.60 5.62 66.82
CA THR A 125 -28.24 4.29 66.64
C THR A 125 -28.50 3.97 65.18
N PHE A 126 -28.56 2.67 64.91
CA PHE A 126 -28.69 1.96 63.65
C PHE A 126 -30.13 1.42 63.58
N GLU A 127 -30.85 1.76 62.51
CA GLU A 127 -32.00 1.10 61.83
C GLU A 127 -32.73 2.14 60.97
#